data_AF-A0A7X3KX79-F1
#
_entry.id   AF-A0A7X3KX79-F1
#
_cell.length_a   1.000
_cell.length_b   1.000
_cell.length_c   1.000
_cell.angle_alpha   90.00
_cell.angle_beta   90.00
_cell.angle_gamma   90.00
#
_symmetry.space_group_name_H-M   'P 1'
#
loop_
_entity.id
_entity.type
_entity.pdbx_description
1 polymer ?
#
loop_
_entity_poly.entity_id
_entity_poly.type
_entity_poly.pdbx_seq_one_letter_code
_entity_poly.pdbx_strand_id
1 'polypeptide(L)'
;FDEIQHVKEWHSVIPSFRIDFDCDIYVTGSNSKLLSGELATNMAGRYVSFHVYPFVLSEIQEFYEINGLPYTREQLFTDYLKYGGLPMRLVLPDEHSVRT
;
A
#
# COMPACT_ATOMS: atom_id res chain seq x y z
N PHE A 1 9.58 3.27 8.79
CA PHE A 1 10.57 3.44 7.72
C PHE A 1 9.88 3.29 6.39
N ASP A 2 10.05 4.26 5.48
CA ASP A 2 9.45 4.23 4.15
C ASP A 2 10.45 3.79 3.08
N GLU A 3 9.97 3.07 2.07
CA GLU A 3 10.75 2.48 0.98
C GLU A 3 12.05 1.82 1.46
N ILE A 4 11.93 0.95 2.48
CA ILE A 4 13.08 0.39 3.21
C ILE A 4 14.06 -0.37 2.31
N GLN A 5 13.61 -0.87 1.15
CA GLN A 5 14.47 -1.58 0.21
C GLN A 5 15.66 -0.75 -0.30
N HIS A 6 15.59 0.58 -0.17
CA HIS A 6 16.69 1.47 -0.53
C HIS A 6 17.77 1.58 0.56
N VAL A 7 17.48 1.15 1.78
CA VAL A 7 18.42 1.15 2.90
C VAL A 7 19.28 -0.12 2.82
N LYS A 8 20.60 0.01 2.86
CA LYS A 8 21.48 -1.17 2.87
C LYS A 8 21.44 -1.83 4.24
N GLU A 9 21.49 -3.17 4.26
CA GLU A 9 21.60 -4.00 5.47
C GLU A 9 20.49 -3.76 6.52
N TRP A 10 19.35 -3.20 6.12
CA TRP A 10 18.28 -2.85 7.05
C TRP A 10 17.76 -4.06 7.87
N HIS A 11 17.82 -5.26 7.30
CA HIS A 11 17.37 -6.50 7.95
C HIS A 11 18.06 -6.82 9.28
N SER A 12 19.33 -6.43 9.44
CA SER A 12 20.12 -6.75 10.64
C SER A 12 19.89 -5.76 11.78
N VAL A 13 19.47 -4.54 11.48
CA VAL A 13 19.31 -3.45 12.48
C VAL A 13 17.92 -3.41 13.10
N ILE A 14 16.88 -3.87 12.37
CA ILE A 14 15.50 -3.87 12.88
C ILE A 14 15.34 -4.70 14.16
N PRO A 15 15.92 -5.91 14.28
CA PRO A 15 15.87 -6.67 15.54
C PRO A 15 16.54 -5.94 16.70
N SER A 16 17.66 -5.25 16.45
CA SER A 16 18.38 -4.49 17.48
C SER A 16 17.54 -3.33 18.00
N PHE A 17 16.91 -2.55 17.10
CA PHE A 17 16.03 -1.45 17.52
C PHE A 17 14.85 -1.90 18.36
N ARG A 18 14.28 -3.07 18.07
CA ARG A 18 13.19 -3.64 18.87
C ARG A 18 13.63 -4.06 20.28
N ILE A 19 14.91 -4.33 20.50
CA ILE A 19 15.45 -4.70 21.83
C ILE A 19 15.81 -3.44 22.60
N ASP A 20 16.47 -2.49 21.94
CA ASP A 20 17.00 -1.28 22.58
C ASP A 20 15.91 -0.23 22.88
N PHE A 21 14.80 -0.28 22.13
CA PHE A 21 13.69 0.66 22.26
C PHE A 21 12.36 -0.09 22.45
N ASP A 22 11.55 0.38 23.39
CA ASP A 22 10.16 -0.05 23.54
C ASP A 22 9.31 0.66 22.48
N CYS A 23 9.33 0.15 21.25
CA CYS A 23 8.62 0.75 20.12
C CYS A 23 8.08 -0.28 19.11
N ASP A 24 7.03 0.11 18.41
CA ASP A 24 6.52 -0.61 17.25
C ASP A 24 7.20 -0.12 15.97
N ILE A 25 7.71 -1.06 15.18
CA ILE A 25 8.45 -0.76 13.96
C ILE A 25 7.58 -1.08 12.75
N TYR A 26 7.19 -0.03 12.03
CA TYR A 26 6.47 -0.14 10.77
C TYR A 26 7.40 0.10 9.58
N VAL A 27 7.29 -0.76 8.58
CA VAL A 27 8.15 -0.77 7.40
C VAL A 27 7.27 -0.85 6.17
N THR A 28 7.48 0.07 5.24
CA THR A 28 6.75 0.11 3.96
C THR A 28 7.71 0.00 2.79
N GLY A 29 7.15 -0.41 1.67
CA GLY A 29 7.71 -0.10 0.37
C GLY A 29 6.96 -0.77 -0.76
N SER A 30 7.21 -0.26 -1.95
CA SER A 30 6.41 -0.51 -3.14
C SER A 30 6.76 -1.80 -3.88
N ASN A 31 7.82 -2.50 -3.46
CA ASN A 31 8.30 -3.73 -4.10
C ASN A 31 7.93 -4.98 -3.27
N SER A 32 7.33 -5.97 -3.91
CA SER A 32 6.99 -7.27 -3.32
C SER A 32 8.19 -8.07 -2.80
N LYS A 33 9.42 -7.66 -3.13
CA LYS A 33 10.66 -8.27 -2.63
C LYS A 33 10.98 -7.93 -1.17
N LEU A 34 10.25 -7.02 -0.53
CA LEU A 34 10.51 -6.54 0.83
C LEU A 34 10.40 -7.59 1.93
N LEU A 35 9.65 -8.67 1.68
CA LEU A 35 9.46 -9.78 2.60
C LEU A 35 9.64 -11.11 1.86
N SER A 36 10.58 -11.15 0.91
CA SER A 36 10.97 -12.41 0.27
C SER A 36 11.40 -13.42 1.35
N GLY A 37 11.17 -14.73 1.11
CA GLY A 37 11.24 -15.76 2.16
C GLY A 37 12.51 -15.80 3.00
N GLU A 38 13.66 -15.34 2.48
CA GLU A 38 14.92 -15.23 3.24
C GLU A 38 14.83 -14.24 4.42
N LEU A 39 14.11 -13.16 4.20
CA LEU A 39 13.93 -12.02 5.09
C LEU A 39 12.93 -12.38 6.22
N ALA A 40 11.85 -13.04 5.82
CA ALA A 40 10.89 -13.70 6.70
C ALA A 40 11.56 -14.71 7.65
N THR A 41 12.51 -15.48 7.12
CA THR A 41 13.25 -16.49 7.88
C THR A 41 14.13 -15.84 8.94
N ASN A 42 14.84 -14.76 8.60
CA ASN A 42 15.69 -14.02 9.54
C ASN A 42 14.91 -13.34 10.67
N MET A 43 13.67 -12.90 10.41
CA MET A 43 12.82 -12.31 11.45
C MET A 43 12.06 -13.35 12.29
N ALA A 44 12.28 -14.66 12.03
CA ALA A 44 11.74 -15.78 12.80
C ALA A 44 10.23 -15.70 13.08
N GLY A 45 9.45 -15.16 12.13
CA GLY A 45 8.00 -14.98 12.27
C GLY A 45 7.54 -13.89 13.24
N ARG A 46 8.42 -13.01 13.74
CA ARG A 46 8.08 -11.89 14.64
C ARG A 46 7.62 -10.63 13.90
N TYR A 47 6.92 -10.81 12.78
CA TYR A 47 6.42 -9.71 11.96
C TYR A 47 5.00 -10.05 11.47
N VAL A 48 4.21 -9.00 11.23
CA VAL A 48 2.92 -9.12 10.54
C VAL A 48 3.06 -8.42 9.21
N SER A 49 2.75 -9.13 8.12
CA SER A 49 2.83 -8.59 6.77
C SER A 49 1.43 -8.22 6.27
N PHE A 50 1.31 -7.01 5.75
CA PHE A 50 0.10 -6.54 5.09
C PHE A 50 0.40 -6.32 3.61
N HIS A 51 -0.28 -7.08 2.75
CA HIS A 51 -0.22 -6.86 1.31
C HIS A 51 -1.34 -5.90 0.94
N VAL A 52 -0.98 -4.69 0.51
CA VAL A 52 -1.94 -3.68 0.06
C VAL A 52 -2.11 -3.83 -1.45
N TYR A 53 -3.31 -4.22 -1.86
CA TYR A 53 -3.67 -4.34 -3.27
C TYR A 53 -4.38 -3.06 -3.75
N PRO A 54 -4.41 -2.80 -5.06
CA PRO A 54 -5.33 -1.81 -5.63
C PRO A 54 -6.78 -2.16 -5.29
N PHE A 55 -7.64 -1.14 -5.19
CA PHE A 55 -9.06 -1.32 -4.93
C PHE A 55 -9.73 -2.16 -6.01
N VAL A 56 -10.67 -3.01 -5.60
CA VAL A 56 -11.65 -3.59 -6.51
C VAL A 56 -12.83 -2.65 -6.73
N LEU A 57 -13.58 -2.83 -7.82
CA LEU A 57 -14.70 -1.95 -8.17
C LEU A 57 -15.72 -1.76 -7.03
N SER A 58 -16.00 -2.80 -6.24
CA SER A 58 -16.92 -2.70 -5.11
C SER A 58 -16.40 -1.81 -3.99
N GLU A 59 -15.09 -1.82 -3.72
CA GLU A 59 -14.48 -0.93 -2.72
C GLU A 59 -14.48 0.53 -3.19
N ILE A 60 -14.34 0.76 -4.50
CA ILE A 60 -14.51 2.08 -5.09
C ILE A 60 -15.96 2.53 -4.95
N GLN A 61 -16.94 1.65 -5.21
CA GLN A 61 -18.35 1.98 -5.02
C GLN A 61 -18.64 2.36 -3.56
N GLU A 62 -18.14 1.55 -2.61
CA GLU A 62 -18.26 1.82 -1.17
C GLU A 62 -17.59 3.14 -0.78
N PHE A 63 -16.42 3.46 -1.35
CA PHE A 63 -15.75 4.75 -1.13
C PHE A 63 -16.65 5.92 -1.55
N TYR A 64 -17.31 5.85 -2.69
CA TYR A 64 -18.22 6.93 -3.12
C TYR A 64 -19.45 7.04 -2.20
N GLU A 65 -20.01 5.91 -1.75
CA GLU A 65 -21.14 5.87 -0.84
C GLU A 65 -20.80 6.48 0.54
N ILE A 66 -19.67 6.09 1.14
CA ILE A 66 -19.21 6.59 2.45
C ILE A 66 -18.94 8.09 2.40
N ASN A 67 -18.42 8.59 1.28
CA ASN A 67 -18.10 10.02 1.11
C ASN A 67 -19.26 10.85 0.54
N GLY A 68 -20.43 10.26 0.26
CA GLY A 68 -21.58 10.95 -0.31
C GLY A 68 -21.32 11.52 -1.70
N LEU A 69 -20.41 10.92 -2.46
CA LEU A 69 -20.05 11.37 -3.81
C LEU A 69 -21.08 10.88 -4.83
N PRO A 70 -21.57 11.73 -5.74
CA PRO A 70 -22.48 11.30 -6.78
C PRO A 70 -21.76 10.42 -7.81
N TYR A 71 -22.36 9.30 -8.18
CA TYR A 71 -21.88 8.43 -9.25
C TYR A 71 -23.02 7.70 -9.94
N THR A 72 -22.80 7.28 -11.19
CA THR A 72 -23.59 6.20 -11.81
C THR A 72 -22.73 4.94 -11.92
N ARG A 73 -23.36 3.76 -11.92
CA ARG A 73 -22.64 2.48 -12.00
C ARG A 73 -21.86 2.37 -13.30
N GLU A 74 -22.41 2.88 -14.39
CA GLU A 74 -21.79 2.89 -15.72
C GLU A 74 -20.55 3.78 -15.75
N GLN A 75 -20.62 4.97 -15.14
CA GLN A 75 -19.49 5.88 -15.04
C GLN A 75 -18.37 5.27 -14.18
N LEU A 76 -18.72 4.76 -13.00
CA LEU A 76 -17.78 4.11 -12.09
C LEU A 76 -17.05 2.94 -12.75
N PHE A 77 -17.81 2.11 -13.47
CA PHE A 77 -17.26 0.96 -14.20
C PHE A 77 -16.35 1.39 -15.35
N THR A 78 -16.76 2.41 -16.12
CA THR A 78 -15.96 2.95 -17.22
C THR A 78 -14.65 3.55 -16.71
N ASP A 79 -14.71 4.32 -15.61
CA ASP A 79 -13.54 4.89 -14.96
C ASP A 79 -12.61 3.82 -14.41
N TYR A 80 -13.16 2.77 -13.79
CA TYR A 80 -12.37 1.63 -13.32
C TYR A 80 -11.67 0.90 -14.47
N LEU A 81 -12.32 0.71 -15.62
CA LEU A 81 -11.67 0.11 -16.79
C LEU A 81 -10.58 1.01 -17.38
N LYS A 82 -10.75 2.33 -17.33
CA LYS A 82 -9.79 3.30 -17.88
C LYS A 82 -8.57 3.49 -16.97
N TYR A 83 -8.78 3.57 -15.65
CA TYR A 83 -7.77 3.98 -14.68
C TYR A 83 -7.33 2.88 -13.71
N GLY A 84 -8.05 1.76 -13.65
CA GLY A 84 -7.81 0.68 -12.70
C GLY A 84 -8.20 1.03 -11.26
N GLY A 85 -7.70 0.24 -10.31
CA GLY A 85 -8.03 0.32 -8.90
C GLY A 85 -7.09 1.16 -8.02
N LEU A 86 -6.16 1.92 -8.60
CA LEU A 86 -5.13 2.59 -7.80
C LEU A 86 -5.76 3.67 -6.89
N PRO A 87 -5.52 3.63 -5.55
CA PRO A 87 -6.12 4.56 -4.60
C PRO A 87 -5.90 6.04 -4.93
N MET A 88 -4.72 6.38 -5.47
CA MET A 88 -4.36 7.75 -5.82
C MET A 88 -5.30 8.38 -6.84
N ARG A 89 -5.96 7.57 -7.70
CA ARG A 89 -6.95 8.07 -8.65
C ARG A 89 -8.19 8.67 -7.97
N LEU A 90 -8.63 8.11 -6.85
CA LEU A 90 -9.81 8.59 -6.12
C LEU A 90 -9.57 9.96 -5.47
N VAL A 91 -8.31 10.30 -5.21
CA VAL A 91 -7.90 11.55 -4.55
C VAL A 91 -7.56 12.66 -5.56
N LEU A 92 -7.32 12.31 -6.82
CA LEU A 92 -7.01 13.25 -7.90
C LEU A 92 -8.23 13.43 -8.81
N PRO A 93 -9.05 14.49 -8.60
CA PRO A 93 -10.24 14.73 -9.43
C PRO A 93 -9.91 15.19 -10.86
N ASP A 94 -8.69 15.63 -11.13
CA ASP A 94 -8.31 16.30 -12.38
C ASP A 94 -7.54 15.37 -13.34
N GLU A 95 -8.02 15.22 -14.58
CA GLU A 95 -7.38 14.38 -15.62
C GLU A 95 -5.95 14.83 -15.95
N HIS A 96 -5.59 16.09 -15.70
CA HIS A 96 -4.24 16.61 -15.96
C HIS A 96 -3.18 16.11 -14.97
N SER A 97 -3.59 15.52 -13.83
CA SER A 97 -2.66 15.05 -12.80
C SER A 97 -2.17 13.61 -13.02
N VAL A 98 -2.80 12.87 -13.94
CA VAL A 98 -2.54 11.42 -14.17
C VAL A 98 -1.37 11.19 -15.15
N ARG A 99 -0.78 12.26 -15.71
CA ARG A 99 0.39 12.20 -16.59
C ARG A 99 1.60 12.83 -15.89
N THR A 100 2.21 12.13 -14.95
CA THR A 100 3.58 12.44 -14.49
C THR A 100 4.38 11.16 -14.41
#